data_AF-A0A310S8B7-F1
#
_entry.id   AF-A0A310S8B7-F1
#
_cell.length_a   1.000
_cell.length_b   1.000
_cell.length_c   1.000
_cell.angle_alpha   90.00
_cell.angle_beta   90.00
_cell.angle_gamma   90.00
#
_symmetry.space_group_name_H-M   'P 1'
#
loop_
_entity.id
_entity.type
_entity.pdbx_description
1 polymer ?
#
loop_
_entity_poly.entity_id
_entity_poly.type
_entity_poly.pdbx_seq_one_letter_code
_entity_poly.pdbx_strand_id
1 'polypeptide(L)'
;RFIYVGTAYQWWYQCRTFFKIDDFLYISNNRTEFFKPPVPKGRLPIRNIKKNKEIDYFKNFKNSVVKKNMYEVKYQSPETRISDDQYTDDEDYDESEEEDNINYSLNTSQNSAQLESFSTPHTSSSTLQLHRRSFHNSNTSQDFNTSINFSSYKIKDQRTKGFFSKYLTLCVIIACVLLCSYSLFSTNFLYPQTKSHKEAIIATKHILNKSIQRIQTRFHNQKGTIWNDISAGIYDVVLFHTKPTTIILFGNEINTLNCLAQLLAQLSGKILGSNDYLILTPKDFPNNVGEVIHNLKLPIIQKKAIIVQDLLSINSEAMKAFHNFCDREKPLVGNAVYIITVIVDGYTSSQREMEFIEKQIFQRLSKYVDKDILAALITRLTDGVIVPVLPESNINIGYPDCSFL
;
A
#
# COMPACT_ATOMS: atom_id res chain seq x y z
N ARG A 1 14.20 -52.27 44.42
CA ARG A 1 15.35 -51.51 43.86
C ARG A 1 15.74 -51.92 42.43
N PHE A 2 15.08 -52.88 41.77
CA PHE A 2 15.40 -53.30 40.39
C PHE A 2 14.39 -52.84 39.31
N ILE A 3 13.31 -52.14 39.69
CA ILE A 3 12.28 -51.68 38.72
C ILE A 3 12.55 -50.26 38.21
N TYR A 4 13.44 -49.50 38.86
CA TYR A 4 13.71 -48.09 38.51
C TYR A 4 14.86 -47.87 37.51
N VAL A 5 15.56 -48.92 37.08
CA VAL A 5 16.68 -48.80 36.13
C VAL A 5 16.24 -49.04 34.68
N GLY A 6 15.09 -49.69 34.47
CA GLY A 6 14.56 -49.97 33.12
C GLY A 6 14.00 -48.73 32.41
N THR A 7 13.39 -47.79 33.15
CA THR A 7 12.75 -46.61 32.54
C THR A 7 13.75 -45.52 32.12
N ALA A 8 14.91 -45.44 32.76
CA ALA A 8 15.98 -44.50 32.40
C ALA A 8 16.69 -44.89 31.08
N TYR A 9 16.86 -46.19 30.83
CA TYR A 9 17.48 -46.68 29.58
C TYR A 9 16.57 -46.51 28.36
N GLN A 10 15.25 -46.61 28.55
CA GLN A 10 14.27 -46.44 27.48
C GLN A 10 14.13 -44.96 27.05
N TRP A 11 14.27 -44.02 27.99
CA TRP A 11 14.34 -42.58 27.70
C TRP A 11 15.62 -42.17 26.98
N TRP A 12 16.76 -42.78 27.31
CA TRP A 12 18.03 -42.46 26.65
C TRP A 12 18.06 -42.89 25.18
N TYR A 13 17.41 -44.02 24.83
CA TYR A 13 17.29 -44.47 23.44
C TYR A 13 16.32 -43.60 22.60
N GLN A 14 15.24 -43.10 23.20
CA GLN A 14 14.31 -42.18 22.51
C GLN A 14 14.88 -40.77 22.29
N CYS A 15 15.77 -40.29 23.17
CA CYS A 15 16.49 -39.03 22.93
C CYS A 15 17.60 -39.15 21.88
N ARG A 16 18.18 -40.35 21.68
CA ARG A 16 19.28 -40.55 20.72
C ARG A 16 18.80 -40.68 19.26
N THR A 17 17.56 -41.12 19.04
CA THR A 17 16.93 -41.13 17.70
C THR A 17 16.46 -39.75 17.24
N PHE A 18 16.33 -38.77 18.13
CA PHE A 18 15.93 -37.40 17.79
C PHE A 18 17.09 -36.50 17.29
N PHE A 19 18.34 -36.96 17.37
CA PHE A 19 19.53 -36.20 16.95
C PHE A 19 20.25 -36.76 15.72
N LYS A 20 19.62 -37.67 14.96
CA LYS A 20 20.08 -38.06 13.62
C LYS A 20 19.10 -37.54 12.57
N ILE A 21 19.23 -36.25 12.26
CA ILE A 21 18.78 -35.66 11.00
C ILE A 21 20.03 -35.02 10.40
N ASP A 22 20.94 -35.88 9.94
CA ASP A 22 21.81 -35.56 8.83
C ASP A 22 21.15 -36.20 7.59
N ASP A 23 21.24 -35.50 6.46
CA ASP A 23 20.66 -35.82 5.15
C ASP A 23 19.23 -35.33 4.90
N PHE A 24 19.09 -34.04 4.53
CA PHE A 24 18.40 -33.60 3.31
C PHE A 24 18.46 -32.06 3.19
N LEU A 25 19.60 -31.54 2.74
CA LEU A 25 19.70 -30.19 2.17
C LEU A 25 20.53 -30.25 0.89
N TYR A 26 19.89 -30.62 -0.21
CA TYR A 26 20.39 -30.29 -1.54
C TYR A 26 19.93 -28.86 -1.86
N ILE A 27 20.67 -27.86 -1.36
CA ILE A 27 20.52 -26.47 -1.78
C ILE A 27 21.48 -26.24 -2.94
N SER A 28 20.93 -25.81 -4.08
CA SER A 28 21.71 -25.38 -5.25
C SER A 28 22.66 -24.24 -4.86
N ASN A 29 23.95 -24.44 -5.11
CA ASN A 29 24.97 -23.40 -5.10
C ASN A 29 24.64 -22.35 -6.17
N ASN A 30 23.98 -21.26 -5.76
CA ASN A 30 24.09 -19.98 -6.47
C ASN A 30 24.74 -18.99 -5.53
N ARG A 31 25.94 -18.53 -5.94
CA ARG A 31 26.73 -17.49 -5.29
C ARG A 31 25.86 -16.27 -5.03
N THR A 32 25.51 -16.05 -3.77
CA THR A 32 25.04 -14.75 -3.30
C THR A 32 26.28 -13.90 -3.06
N GLU A 33 26.66 -13.11 -4.07
CA GLU A 33 27.57 -11.99 -3.84
C GLU A 33 26.87 -11.00 -2.91
N PHE A 34 27.43 -10.84 -1.71
CA PHE A 34 26.97 -9.83 -0.77
C PHE A 34 27.07 -8.45 -1.42
N PHE A 35 25.92 -7.87 -1.75
CA PHE A 35 25.80 -6.49 -2.19
C PHE A 35 26.32 -5.60 -1.07
N LYS A 36 27.54 -5.06 -1.24
CA LYS A 36 28.02 -3.97 -0.38
C LYS A 36 27.16 -2.75 -0.71
N PRO A 37 26.40 -2.20 0.25
CA PRO A 37 25.63 -0.99 -0.01
C PRO A 37 26.61 0.12 -0.43
N PRO A 38 26.25 0.93 -1.44
CA PRO A 38 27.09 2.04 -1.85
C PRO A 38 27.31 2.97 -0.66
N VAL A 39 28.58 3.31 -0.41
CA VAL A 39 28.96 4.27 0.63
C VAL A 39 28.16 5.56 0.38
N PRO A 40 27.38 6.06 1.36
CA PRO A 40 26.55 7.23 1.16
C PRO A 40 27.44 8.43 0.80
N LYS A 41 27.29 8.92 -0.42
CA LYS A 41 27.93 10.17 -0.84
C LYS A 41 27.30 11.30 -0.03
N GLY A 42 28.12 12.05 0.69
CA GLY A 42 27.69 13.21 1.47
C GLY A 42 26.90 14.18 0.58
N ARG A 43 25.72 14.59 1.06
CA ARG A 43 24.85 15.54 0.37
C ARG A 43 25.61 16.85 0.15
N LEU A 44 25.64 17.32 -1.09
CA LEU A 44 26.25 18.60 -1.44
C LEU A 44 25.57 19.75 -0.67
N PRO A 45 26.35 20.73 -0.16
CA PRO A 45 25.79 21.88 0.55
C PRO A 45 24.89 22.71 -0.36
N ILE A 46 23.71 23.10 0.16
CA ILE A 46 22.60 23.78 -0.54
C ILE A 46 22.98 25.16 -1.12
N ARG A 47 24.18 25.67 -0.86
CA ARG A 47 24.54 27.07 -1.15
C ARG A 47 25.15 27.36 -2.52
N ASN A 48 25.20 26.42 -3.46
CA ASN A 48 25.75 26.70 -4.80
C ASN A 48 24.97 26.03 -5.95
N ILE A 49 23.64 26.15 -5.96
CA ILE A 49 22.86 25.87 -7.17
C ILE A 49 22.90 27.12 -8.05
N LYS A 50 23.82 27.11 -9.02
CA LYS A 50 23.76 28.02 -10.17
C LYS A 50 22.41 27.80 -10.86
N LYS A 51 21.65 28.87 -10.96
CA LYS A 51 20.26 28.98 -11.43
C LYS A 51 20.07 28.74 -12.93
N ASN A 52 20.85 27.86 -13.56
CA ASN A 52 20.80 27.61 -15.00
C ASN A 52 20.77 26.10 -15.27
N LYS A 53 19.60 25.49 -15.08
CA LYS A 53 19.09 24.26 -15.74
C LYS A 53 17.76 23.92 -15.09
N GLU A 54 16.79 24.80 -15.31
CA GLU A 54 15.39 24.52 -14.98
C GLU A 54 14.82 23.63 -16.09
N ILE A 55 14.66 22.37 -15.71
CA ILE A 55 13.89 21.27 -16.28
C ILE A 55 12.93 21.71 -17.42
N ASP A 56 13.28 21.37 -18.65
CA ASP A 56 12.53 21.61 -19.90
C ASP A 56 11.26 20.75 -20.04
N TYR A 57 10.95 19.88 -19.06
CA TYR A 57 9.92 18.86 -19.22
C TYR A 57 8.46 19.37 -19.12
N PHE A 58 8.22 20.60 -18.67
CA PHE A 58 6.84 21.14 -18.49
C PHE A 58 6.50 22.36 -19.36
N LYS A 59 7.41 22.83 -20.22
CA LYS A 59 7.14 23.98 -21.10
C LYS A 59 6.10 23.68 -22.20
N ASN A 60 5.90 22.40 -22.56
CA ASN A 60 4.92 22.01 -23.57
C ASN A 60 3.45 22.13 -23.13
N PHE A 61 3.15 22.32 -21.85
CA PHE A 61 1.76 22.46 -21.38
C PHE A 61 1.20 23.90 -21.48
N LYS A 62 2.04 24.92 -21.67
CA LYS A 62 1.57 26.33 -21.67
C LYS A 62 1.11 26.87 -23.03
N ASN A 63 1.30 26.13 -24.14
CA ASN A 63 1.01 26.64 -25.49
C ASN A 63 -0.34 26.22 -26.09
N SER A 64 -1.23 25.54 -25.34
CA SER A 64 -2.50 25.02 -25.88
C SER A 64 -3.76 25.80 -25.47
N VAL A 65 -3.66 26.87 -24.68
CA VAL A 65 -4.85 27.57 -24.14
C VAL A 65 -4.84 29.06 -24.48
N VAL A 66 -4.85 29.43 -25.78
CA VAL A 66 -5.40 30.72 -26.25
C VAL A 66 -5.76 30.60 -27.74
N LYS A 67 -7.05 30.38 -28.04
CA LYS A 67 -7.81 30.95 -29.17
C LYS A 67 -9.08 30.11 -29.43
N LYS A 68 -10.21 30.56 -28.86
CA LYS A 68 -11.54 30.37 -29.45
C LYS A 68 -12.45 31.48 -28.93
N ASN A 69 -12.48 32.58 -29.69
CA ASN A 69 -13.54 33.58 -29.65
C ASN A 69 -14.62 33.08 -30.63
N MET A 70 -15.84 32.86 -30.15
CA MET A 70 -16.93 33.85 -30.14
C MET A 70 -17.82 33.65 -31.38
N TYR A 71 -18.88 32.85 -31.21
CA TYR A 71 -20.09 32.95 -32.02
C TYR A 71 -21.28 33.10 -31.09
N GLU A 72 -21.97 34.20 -31.33
CA GLU A 72 -23.18 34.71 -30.71
C GLU A 72 -24.38 33.89 -31.22
N VAL A 73 -25.12 33.23 -30.33
CA VAL A 73 -26.36 32.52 -30.68
C VAL A 73 -27.53 33.40 -30.25
N LYS A 74 -28.23 33.97 -31.25
CA LYS A 74 -29.53 34.62 -31.09
C LYS A 74 -30.63 33.57 -31.00
N TYR A 75 -31.51 33.78 -30.03
CA TYR A 75 -32.82 33.12 -29.92
C TYR A 75 -33.71 33.42 -31.12
N GLN A 76 -34.37 32.39 -31.65
CA GLN A 76 -35.68 32.51 -32.31
C GLN A 76 -36.44 31.19 -32.22
N SER A 77 -37.56 31.22 -31.50
CA SER A 77 -38.68 30.29 -31.66
C SER A 77 -39.44 30.69 -32.94
N PRO A 78 -40.05 29.73 -33.66
CA PRO A 78 -41.51 29.61 -33.54
C PRO A 78 -42.05 28.16 -33.58
N GLU A 79 -43.25 28.02 -33.02
CA GLU A 79 -44.19 26.90 -33.17
C GLU A 79 -44.44 26.51 -34.64
N THR A 80 -44.57 25.21 -34.95
CA THR A 80 -45.75 24.65 -35.65
C THR A 80 -45.80 23.11 -35.68
N ARG A 81 -46.95 22.60 -35.23
CA ARG A 81 -47.79 21.45 -35.65
C ARG A 81 -47.24 20.29 -36.53
N ILE A 82 -47.54 19.08 -36.04
CA ILE A 82 -48.25 17.94 -36.68
C ILE A 82 -47.73 17.43 -38.04
N SER A 83 -47.19 16.20 -38.05
CA SER A 83 -47.79 15.07 -38.77
C SER A 83 -47.12 13.75 -38.39
N ASP A 84 -47.96 12.73 -38.16
CA ASP A 84 -47.61 11.32 -38.24
C ASP A 84 -46.89 11.02 -39.56
N ASP A 85 -45.87 10.16 -39.53
CA ASP A 85 -45.72 9.15 -40.57
C ASP A 85 -44.90 7.96 -40.07
N GLN A 86 -45.45 6.82 -40.46
CA GLN A 86 -45.18 5.45 -40.09
C GLN A 86 -44.38 4.85 -41.24
N TYR A 87 -43.14 4.41 -41.02
CA TYR A 87 -42.46 3.51 -41.96
C TYR A 87 -41.58 2.50 -41.21
N THR A 88 -42.04 1.26 -41.30
CA THR A 88 -41.27 0.02 -41.28
C THR A 88 -40.32 0.00 -42.47
N ASP A 89 -39.07 -0.42 -42.28
CA ASP A 89 -38.50 -1.42 -43.19
C ASP A 89 -37.30 -2.10 -42.56
N ASP A 90 -37.32 -3.42 -42.71
CA ASP A 90 -36.32 -4.40 -42.33
C ASP A 90 -35.11 -4.27 -43.25
N GLU A 91 -33.88 -4.37 -42.73
CA GLU A 91 -32.78 -5.00 -43.49
C GLU A 91 -31.84 -5.76 -42.57
N ASP A 92 -31.90 -7.08 -42.73
CA ASP A 92 -30.93 -8.08 -42.32
C ASP A 92 -29.59 -7.83 -43.02
N TYR A 93 -28.49 -7.78 -42.25
CA TYR A 93 -27.15 -7.97 -42.80
C TYR A 93 -26.47 -9.14 -42.08
N ASP A 94 -26.50 -10.26 -42.80
CA ASP A 94 -25.72 -11.46 -42.55
C ASP A 94 -24.24 -11.26 -42.92
N GLU A 95 -23.39 -11.90 -42.10
CA GLU A 95 -22.16 -12.62 -42.44
C GLU A 95 -21.14 -12.02 -43.44
N SER A 96 -19.91 -11.82 -42.96
CA SER A 96 -18.76 -12.60 -43.45
C SER A 96 -17.50 -12.32 -42.62
N GLU A 97 -16.96 -13.41 -42.07
CA GLU A 97 -15.62 -13.52 -41.54
C GLU A 97 -14.61 -13.53 -42.69
N GLU A 98 -13.65 -12.62 -42.69
CA GLU A 98 -12.41 -12.78 -43.45
C GLU A 98 -11.22 -12.69 -42.48
N GLU A 99 -10.67 -13.88 -42.20
CA GLU A 99 -9.37 -14.09 -41.59
C GLU A 99 -8.26 -13.71 -42.59
N ASP A 100 -7.58 -12.57 -42.37
CA ASP A 100 -6.34 -12.27 -43.06
C ASP A 100 -5.12 -12.44 -42.15
N ASN A 101 -4.41 -13.52 -42.49
CA ASN A 101 -3.22 -14.06 -41.86
C ASN A 101 -1.98 -13.28 -42.34
N ILE A 102 -1.55 -12.26 -41.59
CA ILE A 102 -0.33 -11.49 -41.92
C ILE A 102 0.87 -12.02 -41.12
N ASN A 103 1.66 -12.86 -41.79
CA ASN A 103 3.03 -13.18 -41.42
C ASN A 103 3.94 -11.94 -41.59
N TYR A 104 4.34 -11.30 -40.48
CA TYR A 104 5.45 -10.36 -40.49
C TYR A 104 6.77 -11.08 -40.18
N SER A 105 7.64 -11.08 -41.19
CA SER A 105 9.03 -11.49 -41.12
C SER A 105 9.83 -10.57 -40.19
N LEU A 106 10.41 -11.16 -39.15
CA LEU A 106 11.31 -10.48 -38.21
C LEU A 106 12.71 -10.42 -38.84
N ASN A 107 13.03 -9.34 -39.55
CA ASN A 107 14.39 -9.08 -40.00
C ASN A 107 15.20 -8.34 -38.92
N THR A 108 16.06 -9.13 -38.29
CA THR A 108 17.36 -8.80 -37.71
C THR A 108 18.04 -7.59 -38.35
N SER A 109 18.37 -6.59 -37.54
CA SER A 109 19.59 -5.80 -37.77
C SER A 109 20.25 -5.48 -36.43
N GLN A 110 21.35 -6.19 -36.20
CA GLN A 110 22.42 -5.81 -35.29
C GLN A 110 22.99 -4.48 -35.78
N ASN A 111 23.21 -3.52 -34.88
CA ASN A 111 24.30 -2.58 -35.04
C ASN A 111 24.97 -2.31 -33.70
N SER A 112 26.27 -2.54 -33.74
CA SER A 112 27.24 -2.49 -32.68
C SER A 112 27.84 -1.09 -32.54
N ALA A 113 28.30 -0.83 -31.32
CA ALA A 113 29.45 -0.01 -30.95
C ALA A 113 29.48 1.47 -31.37
N GLN A 114 29.44 2.36 -30.36
CA GLN A 114 30.56 3.28 -30.18
C GLN A 114 30.71 3.68 -28.71
N LEU A 115 31.84 3.26 -28.15
CA LEU A 115 32.38 3.63 -26.86
C LEU A 115 33.08 5.00 -27.04
N GLU A 116 32.57 6.06 -26.42
CA GLU A 116 33.34 7.30 -26.28
C GLU A 116 33.88 7.43 -24.86
N SER A 117 35.20 7.29 -24.78
CA SER A 117 36.03 7.54 -23.62
C SER A 117 36.23 9.04 -23.45
N PHE A 118 35.75 9.59 -22.32
CA PHE A 118 36.09 10.95 -21.92
C PHE A 118 37.24 10.95 -20.91
N SER A 119 38.31 11.59 -21.34
CA SER A 119 39.56 11.88 -20.66
C SER A 119 39.37 12.85 -19.49
N THR A 120 39.91 12.48 -18.33
CA THR A 120 40.05 13.36 -17.15
C THR A 120 41.39 14.11 -17.18
N PRO A 121 41.40 15.45 -17.03
CA PRO A 121 42.63 16.19 -16.79
C PRO A 121 42.97 16.30 -15.30
N HIS A 122 44.28 16.32 -15.07
CA HIS A 122 44.99 16.42 -13.80
C HIS A 122 44.86 17.79 -13.09
N THR A 123 44.96 17.70 -11.76
CA THR A 123 45.61 18.64 -10.80
C THR A 123 45.09 20.08 -10.64
N SER A 124 44.67 20.40 -9.41
CA SER A 124 45.34 21.42 -8.59
C SER A 124 44.99 21.26 -7.10
N SER A 125 46.01 21.02 -6.30
CA SER A 125 45.97 21.07 -4.84
C SER A 125 45.75 22.51 -4.36
N SER A 126 44.74 22.73 -3.53
CA SER A 126 44.66 23.91 -2.67
C SER A 126 44.32 23.48 -1.25
N THR A 127 45.37 23.50 -0.43
CA THR A 127 45.37 23.33 1.01
C THR A 127 44.60 24.50 1.64
N LEU A 128 43.37 24.27 2.08
CA LEU A 128 42.61 25.23 2.87
C LEU A 128 42.49 24.74 4.32
N GLN A 129 43.08 25.53 5.19
CA GLN A 129 43.19 25.32 6.63
C GLN A 129 41.80 25.26 7.29
N LEU A 130 41.61 24.18 8.04
CA LEU A 130 40.48 23.93 8.94
C LEU A 130 40.46 24.96 10.08
N HIS A 131 39.54 25.91 10.03
CA HIS A 131 39.19 26.72 11.21
C HIS A 131 38.10 26.00 12.02
N ARG A 132 38.55 25.21 12.99
CA ARG A 132 37.75 24.48 13.97
C ARG A 132 37.07 25.47 14.93
N ARG A 133 35.84 25.90 14.61
CA ARG A 133 34.99 26.62 15.56
C ARG A 133 34.40 25.64 16.57
N SER A 134 35.00 25.66 17.75
CA SER A 134 34.49 25.16 19.02
C SER A 134 33.14 25.81 19.32
N PHE A 135 32.06 25.04 19.29
CA PHE A 135 30.81 25.43 19.94
C PHE A 135 30.81 24.85 21.35
N HIS A 136 30.95 25.77 22.31
CA HIS A 136 30.72 25.55 23.73
C HIS A 136 29.30 25.02 23.92
N ASN A 137 29.19 23.73 24.21
CA ASN A 137 27.96 23.14 24.71
C ASN A 137 27.91 23.40 26.22
N SER A 138 27.02 24.29 26.64
CA SER A 138 26.77 24.58 28.04
C SER A 138 26.03 23.40 28.66
N ASN A 139 26.81 22.47 29.22
CA ASN A 139 26.34 21.43 30.11
C ASN A 139 25.62 22.09 31.29
N THR A 140 24.30 21.98 31.33
CA THR A 140 23.52 22.18 32.55
C THR A 140 23.47 20.82 33.24
N SER A 141 24.56 20.47 33.90
CA SER A 141 24.62 19.38 34.87
C SER A 141 23.94 19.85 36.14
N GLN A 142 22.68 19.50 36.31
CA GLN A 142 21.98 19.63 37.58
C GLN A 142 22.42 18.45 38.45
N ASP A 143 23.49 18.68 39.21
CA ASP A 143 24.00 17.77 40.23
C ASP A 143 22.95 17.65 41.35
N PHE A 144 22.17 16.57 41.33
CA PHE A 144 21.48 16.08 42.52
C PHE A 144 22.48 15.33 43.40
N ASN A 145 23.26 16.09 44.17
CA ASN A 145 24.00 15.59 45.32
C ASN A 145 23.01 15.17 46.43
N THR A 146 22.47 13.95 46.32
CA THR A 146 21.83 13.30 47.46
C THR A 146 22.90 12.52 48.22
N SER A 147 23.43 13.14 49.26
CA SER A 147 24.33 12.54 50.24
C SER A 147 23.59 11.49 51.06
N ILE A 148 23.55 10.24 50.56
CA ILE A 148 23.15 9.10 51.36
C ILE A 148 24.34 8.71 52.25
N ASN A 149 24.28 9.14 53.51
CA ASN A 149 25.16 8.68 54.58
C ASN A 149 25.01 7.16 54.75
N PHE A 150 25.91 6.40 54.12
CA PHE A 150 26.07 4.97 54.38
C PHE A 150 26.82 4.80 55.69
N SER A 151 26.07 4.70 56.80
CA SER A 151 26.61 4.25 58.07
C SER A 151 27.15 2.82 57.91
N SER A 152 28.46 2.69 58.05
CA SER A 152 29.17 1.40 58.10
C SER A 152 28.71 0.60 59.32
N TYR A 153 27.67 -0.21 59.13
CA TYR A 153 27.26 -1.22 60.10
C TYR A 153 28.19 -2.42 59.92
N LYS A 154 29.07 -2.66 60.91
CA LYS A 154 29.85 -3.89 61.04
C LYS A 154 28.89 -5.06 61.22
N ILE A 155 28.55 -5.73 60.12
CA ILE A 155 27.84 -7.01 60.14
C ILE A 155 28.81 -8.04 60.73
N LYS A 156 28.54 -8.42 61.99
CA LYS A 156 29.16 -9.59 62.62
C LYS A 156 28.70 -10.83 61.86
N ASP A 157 29.64 -11.44 61.16
CA ASP A 157 29.48 -12.71 60.45
C ASP A 157 29.27 -13.86 61.46
N GLN A 158 28.02 -14.05 61.90
CA GLN A 158 27.62 -15.23 62.62
C GLN A 158 27.43 -16.37 61.63
N ARG A 159 28.44 -17.24 61.62
CA ARG A 159 28.55 -18.49 60.88
C ARG A 159 27.44 -19.47 61.29
N THR A 160 26.19 -19.24 60.88
CA THR A 160 25.10 -20.22 60.95
C THR A 160 25.24 -21.23 59.80
N LYS A 161 26.28 -22.07 59.90
CA LYS A 161 26.45 -23.25 59.05
C LYS A 161 25.47 -24.33 59.53
N GLY A 162 24.36 -24.51 58.83
CA GLY A 162 23.53 -25.70 59.03
C GLY A 162 22.17 -25.69 58.34
N PHE A 163 21.48 -24.56 58.29
CA PHE A 163 20.08 -24.54 57.83
C PHE A 163 19.88 -23.95 56.42
N PHE A 164 20.64 -22.93 56.02
CA PHE A 164 20.48 -22.28 54.71
C PHE A 164 20.76 -23.20 53.51
N SER A 165 21.63 -24.21 53.68
CA SER A 165 22.00 -25.11 52.58
C SER A 165 20.84 -25.97 52.09
N LYS A 166 19.87 -26.34 52.93
CA LYS A 166 18.75 -27.19 52.51
C LYS A 166 17.66 -26.39 51.78
N TYR A 167 17.43 -25.15 52.18
CA TYR A 167 16.47 -24.26 51.52
C TYR A 167 16.96 -23.83 50.14
N LEU A 168 18.26 -23.57 49.98
CA LEU A 168 18.82 -23.19 48.69
C LEU A 168 18.66 -24.33 47.65
N THR A 169 18.88 -25.58 48.05
CA THR A 169 18.65 -26.75 47.18
C THR A 169 17.17 -26.88 46.78
N LEU A 170 16.24 -26.65 47.71
CA LEU A 170 14.80 -26.67 47.42
C LEU A 170 14.41 -25.58 46.39
N CYS A 171 14.91 -24.36 46.55
CA CYS A 171 14.65 -23.25 45.62
C CYS A 171 15.17 -23.54 44.21
N VAL A 172 16.36 -24.16 44.09
CA VAL A 172 16.91 -24.56 42.79
C VAL A 172 16.05 -25.63 42.13
N ILE A 173 15.56 -26.61 42.89
CA ILE A 173 14.66 -27.65 42.35
C ILE A 173 13.36 -27.03 41.85
N ILE A 174 12.74 -26.13 42.63
CA ILE A 174 11.50 -25.44 42.23
C ILE A 174 11.73 -24.60 40.96
N ALA A 175 12.83 -23.85 40.89
CA ALA A 175 13.18 -23.06 39.71
C ALA A 175 13.40 -23.95 38.46
N CYS A 176 14.07 -25.09 38.60
CA CYS A 176 14.23 -26.05 37.52
C CYS A 176 12.89 -26.65 37.07
N VAL A 177 11.98 -26.95 37.99
CA VAL A 177 10.63 -27.46 37.65
C VAL A 177 9.82 -26.40 36.90
N LEU A 178 9.89 -25.13 37.31
CA LEU A 178 9.21 -24.03 36.62
C LEU A 178 9.81 -23.75 35.23
N LEU A 179 11.13 -23.84 35.08
CA LEU A 179 11.77 -23.69 33.76
C LEU A 179 11.46 -24.87 32.84
N CYS A 180 11.41 -26.10 33.36
CA CYS A 180 11.02 -27.28 32.60
C CYS A 180 9.53 -27.27 32.24
N SER A 181 8.65 -26.83 33.14
CA SER A 181 7.23 -26.70 32.83
C SER A 181 7.00 -25.58 31.80
N TYR A 182 7.72 -24.46 31.91
CA TYR A 182 7.68 -23.39 30.92
C TYR A 182 8.20 -23.85 29.56
N SER A 183 9.30 -24.62 29.51
CA SER A 183 9.83 -25.14 28.23
C SER A 183 8.87 -26.11 27.57
N LEU A 184 8.30 -27.07 28.33
CA LEU A 184 7.28 -28.01 27.84
C LEU A 184 5.97 -27.32 27.43
N PHE A 185 5.58 -26.24 28.11
CA PHE A 185 4.41 -25.46 27.73
C PHE A 185 4.68 -24.61 26.48
N SER A 186 5.87 -24.03 26.35
CA SER A 186 6.25 -23.19 25.22
C SER A 186 6.40 -23.96 23.91
N THR A 187 6.86 -25.21 23.95
CA THR A 187 7.02 -26.03 22.74
C THR A 187 5.68 -26.48 22.16
N ASN A 188 4.65 -26.64 23.00
CA ASN A 188 3.30 -27.00 22.54
C ASN A 188 2.53 -25.81 21.92
N PHE A 189 2.98 -24.57 22.13
CA PHE A 189 2.32 -23.38 21.57
C PHE A 189 2.96 -22.86 20.27
N LEU A 190 4.14 -23.36 19.87
CA LEU A 190 4.90 -22.73 18.80
C LEU A 190 4.66 -23.27 17.37
N TYR A 191 3.92 -24.35 17.16
CA TYR A 191 3.73 -24.86 15.79
C TYR A 191 2.45 -25.71 15.65
N PRO A 192 1.37 -25.14 15.06
CA PRO A 192 0.98 -25.55 13.70
C PRO A 192 0.32 -24.43 12.86
N GLN A 193 0.82 -23.18 12.90
CA GLN A 193 0.11 -22.08 12.21
C GLN A 193 0.35 -22.02 10.69
N THR A 194 1.39 -22.68 10.17
CA THR A 194 1.82 -22.50 8.76
C THR A 194 0.99 -23.27 7.73
N LYS A 195 0.43 -24.43 8.08
CA LYS A 195 -0.50 -25.17 7.19
C LYS A 195 -1.84 -24.43 7.04
N SER A 196 -2.39 -23.96 8.17
CA SER A 196 -3.63 -23.20 8.20
C SER A 196 -3.56 -21.89 7.40
N HIS A 197 -2.43 -21.18 7.43
CA HIS A 197 -2.28 -19.92 6.70
C HIS A 197 -2.31 -20.11 5.17
N LYS A 198 -1.63 -21.14 4.63
CA LYS A 198 -1.64 -21.42 3.18
C LYS A 198 -3.03 -21.80 2.69
N GLU A 199 -3.74 -22.63 3.45
CA GLU A 199 -5.12 -23.01 3.16
C GLU A 199 -6.06 -21.79 3.19
N ALA A 200 -5.89 -20.90 4.18
CA ALA A 200 -6.64 -19.65 4.27
C ALA A 200 -6.37 -18.72 3.07
N ILE A 201 -5.12 -18.59 2.62
CA ILE A 201 -4.78 -17.79 1.42
C ILE A 201 -5.44 -18.37 0.18
N ILE A 202 -5.38 -19.69 -0.03
CA ILE A 202 -5.99 -20.35 -1.19
C ILE A 202 -7.51 -20.17 -1.18
N ALA A 203 -8.15 -20.36 -0.02
CA ALA A 203 -9.58 -20.12 0.16
C ALA A 203 -9.95 -18.66 -0.13
N THR A 204 -9.15 -17.72 0.36
CA THR A 204 -9.32 -16.27 0.13
C THR A 204 -9.23 -15.93 -1.36
N LYS A 205 -8.20 -16.45 -2.06
CA LYS A 205 -8.03 -16.28 -3.51
C LYS A 205 -9.24 -16.81 -4.29
N HIS A 206 -9.75 -17.98 -3.91
CA HIS A 206 -10.93 -18.56 -4.54
C HIS A 206 -12.20 -17.72 -4.30
N ILE A 207 -12.43 -17.24 -3.06
CA ILE A 207 -13.55 -16.35 -2.74
C ILE A 207 -13.45 -15.05 -3.52
N LEU A 208 -12.25 -14.46 -3.62
CA LEU A 208 -11.98 -13.23 -4.36
C LEU A 208 -12.32 -13.41 -5.85
N ASN A 209 -11.73 -14.41 -6.51
CA ASN A 209 -11.95 -14.67 -7.93
C ASN A 209 -13.43 -14.89 -8.25
N LYS A 210 -14.12 -15.72 -7.45
CA LYS A 210 -15.55 -15.99 -7.63
C LYS A 210 -16.41 -14.74 -7.46
N SER A 211 -16.04 -13.87 -6.53
CA SER A 211 -16.79 -12.63 -6.25
C SER A 211 -16.54 -11.56 -7.31
N ILE A 212 -15.30 -11.41 -7.77
CA ILE A 212 -14.95 -10.52 -8.89
C ILE A 212 -15.68 -10.95 -10.17
N GLN A 213 -15.74 -12.25 -10.47
CA GLN A 213 -16.48 -12.75 -11.63
C GLN A 213 -17.97 -12.37 -11.56
N ARG A 214 -18.59 -12.44 -10.37
CA ARG A 214 -19.98 -12.01 -10.17
C ARG A 214 -20.16 -10.50 -10.36
N ILE A 215 -19.23 -9.69 -9.87
CA ILE A 215 -19.25 -8.24 -10.11
C ILE A 215 -19.12 -7.98 -11.62
N GLN A 216 -18.17 -8.61 -12.29
CA GLN A 216 -17.97 -8.48 -13.73
C GLN A 216 -19.24 -8.81 -14.54
N THR A 217 -19.99 -9.85 -14.16
CA THR A 217 -21.26 -10.17 -14.85
C THR A 217 -22.35 -9.10 -14.64
N ARG A 218 -22.27 -8.30 -13.58
CA ARG A 218 -23.20 -7.18 -13.33
C ARG A 218 -22.76 -5.89 -14.05
N PHE A 219 -21.45 -5.68 -14.22
CA PHE A 219 -20.85 -4.50 -14.82
C PHE A 219 -20.18 -4.87 -16.15
N HIS A 220 -20.99 -5.21 -17.14
CA HIS A 220 -20.56 -5.81 -18.39
C HIS A 220 -19.99 -4.80 -19.39
N ASN A 221 -20.32 -3.51 -19.24
CA ASN A 221 -19.79 -2.45 -20.09
C ASN A 221 -18.34 -2.09 -19.74
N GLN A 222 -17.84 -2.53 -18.58
CA GLN A 222 -16.48 -2.20 -18.15
C GLN A 222 -15.42 -2.97 -18.94
N LYS A 223 -14.24 -2.36 -19.09
CA LYS A 223 -13.08 -2.98 -19.76
C LYS A 223 -12.66 -4.26 -19.04
N GLY A 224 -12.62 -5.39 -19.74
CA GLY A 224 -12.35 -6.70 -19.15
C GLY A 224 -11.01 -6.83 -18.40
N THR A 225 -10.01 -6.00 -18.71
CA THR A 225 -8.69 -6.06 -18.06
C THR A 225 -8.69 -5.56 -16.62
N ILE A 226 -9.62 -4.66 -16.25
CA ILE A 226 -9.62 -3.98 -14.93
C ILE A 226 -9.85 -4.97 -13.79
N TRP A 227 -10.55 -6.07 -14.06
CA TRP A 227 -10.94 -7.04 -13.04
C TRP A 227 -9.72 -7.78 -12.45
N ASN A 228 -8.73 -8.05 -13.29
CA ASN A 228 -7.46 -8.64 -12.86
C ASN A 228 -6.67 -7.66 -11.98
N ASP A 229 -6.62 -6.38 -12.37
CA ASP A 229 -5.91 -5.35 -11.63
C ASP A 229 -6.55 -5.10 -10.26
N ILE A 230 -7.89 -5.01 -10.20
CA ILE A 230 -8.66 -4.89 -8.96
C ILE A 230 -8.42 -6.11 -8.06
N SER A 231 -8.51 -7.32 -8.61
CA SER A 231 -8.28 -8.57 -7.86
C SER A 231 -6.86 -8.61 -7.29
N ALA A 232 -5.85 -8.27 -8.10
CA ALA A 232 -4.46 -8.18 -7.66
C ALA A 232 -4.30 -7.15 -6.55
N GLY A 233 -4.87 -5.94 -6.69
CA GLY A 233 -4.81 -4.90 -5.68
C GLY A 233 -5.38 -5.31 -4.32
N ILE A 234 -6.52 -6.01 -4.30
CA ILE A 234 -7.13 -6.53 -3.06
C ILE A 234 -6.28 -7.67 -2.49
N TYR A 235 -5.81 -8.59 -3.34
CA TYR A 235 -5.02 -9.74 -2.93
C TYR A 235 -3.65 -9.34 -2.36
N ASP A 236 -3.05 -8.26 -2.87
CA ASP A 236 -1.79 -7.72 -2.35
C ASP A 236 -1.90 -7.34 -0.87
N VAL A 237 -3.04 -6.79 -0.42
CA VAL A 237 -3.24 -6.47 1.00
C VAL A 237 -3.28 -7.74 1.86
N VAL A 238 -3.85 -8.84 1.34
CA VAL A 238 -3.86 -10.15 2.00
C VAL A 238 -2.45 -10.73 2.12
N LEU A 239 -1.61 -10.54 1.11
CA LEU A 239 -0.22 -11.01 1.14
C LEU A 239 0.67 -10.12 2.02
N PHE A 240 0.41 -8.81 2.02
CA PHE A 240 1.25 -7.78 2.63
C PHE A 240 0.42 -6.92 3.59
N HIS A 241 0.07 -7.46 4.75
CA HIS A 241 -0.76 -6.79 5.78
C HIS A 241 -0.25 -5.42 6.28
N THR A 242 0.96 -5.01 5.90
CA THR A 242 1.57 -3.73 6.30
C THR A 242 1.40 -2.64 5.23
N LYS A 243 0.85 -2.94 4.05
CA LYS A 243 0.73 -1.99 2.93
C LYS A 243 -0.72 -1.90 2.47
N PRO A 244 -1.35 -0.72 2.52
CA PRO A 244 -2.69 -0.56 2.00
C PRO A 244 -2.66 -0.63 0.48
N THR A 245 -3.84 -0.86 -0.10
CA THR A 245 -4.04 -0.68 -1.54
C THR A 245 -5.00 0.48 -1.78
N THR A 246 -4.77 1.21 -2.86
CA THR A 246 -5.65 2.27 -3.33
C THR A 246 -6.23 1.83 -4.66
N ILE A 247 -7.55 1.96 -4.82
CA ILE A 247 -8.27 1.72 -6.06
C ILE A 247 -9.03 3.00 -6.36
N ILE A 248 -8.61 3.72 -7.40
CA ILE A 248 -9.30 4.90 -7.90
C ILE A 248 -10.28 4.47 -8.97
N LEU A 249 -11.56 4.70 -8.72
CA LEU A 249 -12.63 4.59 -9.69
C LEU A 249 -12.99 5.99 -10.18
N PHE A 250 -13.10 6.21 -11.49
CA PHE A 250 -13.46 7.52 -12.00
C PHE A 250 -14.44 7.46 -13.17
N GLY A 251 -15.33 8.43 -13.26
CA GLY A 251 -16.35 8.49 -14.31
C GLY A 251 -17.34 9.62 -14.04
N ASN A 252 -18.30 9.79 -14.93
CA ASN A 252 -19.33 10.83 -14.81
C ASN A 252 -20.70 10.29 -14.35
N GLU A 253 -20.96 9.00 -14.52
CA GLU A 253 -22.19 8.38 -14.04
C GLU A 253 -22.02 7.93 -12.58
N ILE A 254 -22.64 8.70 -11.67
CA ILE A 254 -22.42 8.62 -10.23
C ILE A 254 -22.98 7.32 -9.63
N ASN A 255 -24.09 6.79 -10.16
CA ASN A 255 -24.76 5.65 -9.54
C ASN A 255 -23.97 4.36 -9.73
N THR A 256 -23.53 4.07 -10.96
CA THR A 256 -22.63 2.97 -11.35
C THR A 256 -21.32 3.07 -10.58
N LEU A 257 -20.73 4.27 -10.52
CA LEU A 257 -19.49 4.53 -9.78
C LEU A 257 -19.62 4.16 -8.30
N ASN A 258 -20.67 4.65 -7.64
CA ASN A 258 -20.95 4.35 -6.23
C ASN A 258 -21.30 2.88 -6.01
N CYS A 259 -22.08 2.28 -6.91
CA CYS A 259 -22.50 0.89 -6.82
C CYS A 259 -21.30 -0.06 -6.93
N LEU A 260 -20.43 0.18 -7.91
CA LEU A 260 -19.19 -0.57 -8.07
C LEU A 260 -18.29 -0.41 -6.84
N ALA A 261 -18.14 0.82 -6.34
CA ALA A 261 -17.36 1.08 -5.13
C ALA A 261 -17.89 0.30 -3.91
N GLN A 262 -19.21 0.26 -3.72
CA GLN A 262 -19.86 -0.47 -2.63
C GLN A 262 -19.64 -1.98 -2.73
N LEU A 263 -19.80 -2.57 -3.92
CA LEU A 263 -19.55 -4.01 -4.11
C LEU A 263 -18.07 -4.34 -3.89
N LEU A 264 -17.14 -3.53 -4.40
CA LEU A 264 -15.71 -3.73 -4.14
C LEU A 264 -15.37 -3.59 -2.66
N ALA A 265 -16.01 -2.66 -1.94
CA ALA A 265 -15.77 -2.46 -0.51
C ALA A 265 -16.34 -3.61 0.33
N GLN A 266 -17.55 -4.10 0.01
CA GLN A 266 -18.13 -5.28 0.65
C GLN A 266 -17.25 -6.52 0.46
N LEU A 267 -16.76 -6.73 -0.77
CA LEU A 267 -15.83 -7.82 -1.07
C LEU A 267 -14.53 -7.67 -0.29
N SER A 268 -13.92 -6.48 -0.31
CA SER A 268 -12.68 -6.19 0.41
C SER A 268 -12.84 -6.40 1.92
N GLY A 269 -13.93 -5.91 2.51
CA GLY A 269 -14.22 -6.08 3.94
C GLY A 269 -14.40 -7.55 4.34
N LYS A 270 -15.05 -8.34 3.49
CA LYS A 270 -15.16 -9.79 3.67
C LYS A 270 -13.79 -10.49 3.60
N ILE A 271 -12.96 -10.14 2.63
CA ILE A 271 -11.62 -10.70 2.43
C ILE A 271 -10.69 -10.34 3.59
N LEU A 272 -10.80 -9.13 4.14
CA LEU A 272 -9.99 -8.65 5.27
C LEU A 272 -10.57 -8.98 6.66
N GLY A 273 -11.71 -9.68 6.69
CA GLY A 273 -12.35 -10.20 7.91
C GLY A 273 -13.12 -9.19 8.75
N SER A 274 -13.45 -8.00 8.23
CA SER A 274 -14.33 -7.04 8.92
C SER A 274 -15.81 -7.29 8.62
N ASN A 275 -16.13 -7.91 7.48
CA ASN A 275 -17.49 -8.10 6.94
C ASN A 275 -18.29 -6.80 6.77
N ASP A 276 -17.62 -5.65 6.75
CA ASP A 276 -18.24 -4.34 6.62
C ASP A 276 -17.24 -3.34 6.03
N TYR A 277 -17.71 -2.15 5.68
CA TYR A 277 -16.91 -1.08 5.09
C TYR A 277 -17.28 0.28 5.67
N LEU A 278 -16.40 1.25 5.50
CA LEU A 278 -16.59 2.64 5.91
C LEU A 278 -16.87 3.49 4.68
N ILE A 279 -17.95 4.28 4.68
CA ILE A 279 -18.20 5.28 3.64
C ILE A 279 -17.81 6.63 4.20
N LEU A 280 -16.93 7.34 3.48
CA LEU A 280 -16.49 8.69 3.78
C LEU A 280 -16.94 9.61 2.65
N THR A 281 -17.71 10.63 3.01
CA THR A 281 -18.17 11.70 2.13
C THR A 281 -17.28 12.93 2.31
N PRO A 282 -17.34 13.93 1.41
CA PRO A 282 -16.60 15.18 1.60
C PRO A 282 -16.85 15.89 2.94
N LYS A 283 -18.00 15.63 3.60
CA LYS A 283 -18.34 16.21 4.91
C LYS A 283 -17.54 15.61 6.07
N ASP A 284 -17.01 14.41 5.90
CA ASP A 284 -16.21 13.70 6.90
C ASP A 284 -14.75 14.21 6.93
N PHE A 285 -14.42 15.19 6.09
CA PHE A 285 -13.09 15.78 5.95
C PHE A 285 -13.09 17.27 6.37
N PRO A 286 -13.04 17.57 7.68
CA PRO A 286 -12.91 18.94 8.16
C PRO A 286 -11.61 19.58 7.64
N ASN A 287 -11.56 20.92 7.63
CA ASN A 287 -10.43 21.73 7.15
C ASN A 287 -9.20 21.68 8.09
N ASN A 288 -8.88 20.49 8.64
CA ASN A 288 -7.75 20.24 9.52
C ASN A 288 -7.25 18.80 9.34
N VAL A 289 -6.00 18.67 8.88
CA VAL A 289 -5.36 17.36 8.62
C VAL A 289 -5.27 16.49 9.88
N GLY A 290 -4.91 17.09 11.01
CA GLY A 290 -4.73 16.36 12.28
C GLY A 290 -6.05 15.80 12.79
N GLU A 291 -7.13 16.57 12.67
CA GLU A 291 -8.48 16.15 13.05
C GLU A 291 -8.99 15.00 12.16
N VAL A 292 -8.80 15.10 10.84
CA VAL A 292 -9.14 14.02 9.89
C VAL A 292 -8.43 12.72 10.27
N ILE A 293 -7.12 12.78 10.53
CA ILE A 293 -6.33 11.61 10.94
C ILE A 293 -6.82 11.06 12.28
N HIS A 294 -7.07 11.92 13.26
CA HIS A 294 -7.51 11.51 14.58
C HIS A 294 -8.86 10.80 14.54
N ASN A 295 -9.84 11.41 13.88
CA ASN A 295 -11.22 10.93 13.84
C ASN A 295 -11.37 9.65 13.02
N LEU A 296 -10.61 9.52 11.92
CA LEU A 296 -10.76 8.39 11.00
C LEU A 296 -9.89 7.17 11.35
N LYS A 297 -8.84 7.33 12.15
CA LYS A 297 -7.92 6.22 12.47
C LYS A 297 -8.65 4.98 13.01
N LEU A 298 -9.48 5.15 14.03
CA LEU A 298 -10.14 4.02 14.69
C LEU A 298 -11.19 3.36 13.78
N PRO A 299 -12.08 4.09 13.09
CA PRO A 299 -12.97 3.52 12.08
C PRO A 299 -12.25 2.74 10.98
N ILE A 300 -11.13 3.26 10.46
CA ILE A 300 -10.34 2.59 9.40
C ILE A 300 -9.77 1.25 9.92
N ILE A 301 -9.21 1.22 11.14
CA ILE A 301 -8.69 -0.02 11.75
C ILE A 301 -9.78 -1.08 11.87
N GLN A 302 -11.00 -0.68 12.24
CA GLN A 302 -12.12 -1.59 12.45
C GLN A 302 -12.70 -2.11 11.13
N LYS A 303 -12.92 -1.22 10.15
CA LYS A 303 -13.64 -1.55 8.91
C LYS A 303 -12.73 -2.09 7.81
N LYS A 304 -11.48 -1.64 7.72
CA LYS A 304 -10.44 -2.04 6.75
C LYS A 304 -10.75 -1.85 5.26
N ALA A 305 -12.01 -1.84 4.83
CA ALA A 305 -12.44 -1.41 3.51
C ALA A 305 -13.09 -0.04 3.62
N ILE A 306 -12.60 0.92 2.83
CA ILE A 306 -12.98 2.33 2.96
C ILE A 306 -13.34 2.87 1.58
N ILE A 307 -14.53 3.43 1.45
CA ILE A 307 -14.96 4.18 0.28
C ILE A 307 -14.74 5.66 0.58
N VAL A 308 -14.03 6.35 -0.30
CA VAL A 308 -13.93 7.81 -0.30
C VAL A 308 -14.74 8.33 -1.47
N GLN A 309 -15.84 9.00 -1.15
CA GLN A 309 -16.73 9.57 -2.15
C GLN A 309 -16.23 10.91 -2.65
N ASP A 310 -16.13 11.04 -3.97
CA ASP A 310 -15.78 12.26 -4.70
C ASP A 310 -14.56 13.00 -4.12
N LEU A 311 -13.38 12.43 -4.42
CA LEU A 311 -12.08 12.94 -3.98
C LEU A 311 -11.90 14.44 -4.28
N LEU A 312 -12.41 14.94 -5.41
CA LEU A 312 -12.20 16.32 -5.86
C LEU A 312 -13.07 17.33 -5.09
N SER A 313 -14.13 16.86 -4.44
CA SER A 313 -15.00 17.69 -3.59
C SER A 313 -14.51 17.79 -2.14
N ILE A 314 -13.49 17.03 -1.75
CA ILE A 314 -12.88 17.13 -0.42
C ILE A 314 -12.19 18.49 -0.25
N ASN A 315 -12.21 19.01 0.98
CA ASN A 315 -11.46 20.21 1.34
C ASN A 315 -9.96 20.03 1.02
N SER A 316 -9.34 21.01 0.36
CA SER A 316 -7.96 20.90 -0.12
C SER A 316 -6.92 20.75 0.99
N GLU A 317 -7.17 21.32 2.18
CA GLU A 317 -6.29 21.12 3.34
C GLU A 317 -6.42 19.69 3.85
N ALA A 318 -7.66 19.21 4.00
CA ALA A 318 -7.98 17.85 4.44
C ALA A 318 -7.39 16.77 3.52
N MET A 319 -7.31 17.02 2.21
CA MET A 319 -6.71 16.10 1.24
C MET A 319 -5.24 15.75 1.56
N LYS A 320 -4.51 16.58 2.31
CA LYS A 320 -3.16 16.25 2.76
C LYS A 320 -3.13 15.05 3.72
N ALA A 321 -4.25 14.68 4.36
CA ALA A 321 -4.33 13.50 5.21
C ALA A 321 -4.08 12.19 4.44
N PHE A 322 -4.36 12.17 3.13
CA PHE A 322 -4.08 11.01 2.27
C PHE A 322 -2.59 10.69 2.13
N HIS A 323 -1.68 11.62 2.49
CA HIS A 323 -0.27 11.29 2.67
C HIS A 323 -0.05 10.20 3.72
N ASN A 324 -0.93 10.10 4.73
CA ASN A 324 -0.85 9.07 5.77
C ASN A 324 -1.71 7.86 5.42
N PHE A 325 -2.88 8.06 4.81
CA PHE A 325 -3.78 6.96 4.48
C PHE A 325 -3.22 6.06 3.37
N CYS A 326 -2.63 6.66 2.33
CA CYS A 326 -2.17 5.96 1.12
C CYS A 326 -0.63 5.79 1.07
N ASP A 327 0.08 5.99 2.17
CA ASP A 327 1.53 5.76 2.18
C ASP A 327 1.83 4.25 2.10
N ARG A 328 2.70 3.84 1.17
CA ARG A 328 3.11 2.43 1.04
C ARG A 328 4.14 1.97 2.08
N GLU A 329 4.89 2.91 2.66
CA GLU A 329 5.99 2.61 3.56
C GLU A 329 5.59 2.81 5.03
N LYS A 330 4.84 3.88 5.32
CA LYS A 330 4.36 4.20 6.68
C LYS A 330 2.88 4.62 6.68
N PRO A 331 1.97 3.74 6.25
CA PRO A 331 0.55 4.01 6.29
C PRO A 331 0.07 4.20 7.73
N LEU A 332 -1.00 4.99 7.89
CA LEU A 332 -1.72 5.08 9.15
C LEU A 332 -2.30 3.71 9.56
N VAL A 333 -2.80 2.97 8.57
CA VAL A 333 -3.33 1.61 8.71
C VAL A 333 -2.87 0.78 7.50
N GLY A 334 -2.00 -0.20 7.74
CA GLY A 334 -1.40 -1.03 6.69
C GLY A 334 -2.36 -2.06 6.09
N ASN A 335 -3.25 -2.64 6.88
CA ASN A 335 -4.19 -3.67 6.42
C ASN A 335 -5.52 -3.05 6.01
N ALA A 336 -5.51 -2.27 4.92
CA ALA A 336 -6.68 -1.54 4.44
C ALA A 336 -6.76 -1.45 2.90
N VAL A 337 -7.98 -1.40 2.38
CA VAL A 337 -8.30 -1.14 0.97
C VAL A 337 -9.09 0.16 0.88
N TYR A 338 -8.50 1.16 0.21
CA TYR A 338 -9.14 2.44 -0.06
C TYR A 338 -9.69 2.45 -1.48
N ILE A 339 -11.01 2.55 -1.62
CA ILE A 339 -11.72 2.68 -2.89
C ILE A 339 -12.14 4.15 -3.01
N ILE A 340 -11.45 4.88 -3.86
CA ILE A 340 -11.62 6.32 -4.01
C ILE A 340 -12.38 6.58 -5.29
N THR A 341 -13.48 7.32 -5.21
CA THR A 341 -14.25 7.72 -6.39
C THR A 341 -13.88 9.14 -6.81
N VAL A 342 -13.83 9.38 -8.11
CA VAL A 342 -13.51 10.69 -8.70
C VAL A 342 -14.55 10.99 -9.78
N ILE A 343 -15.38 12.01 -9.56
CA ILE A 343 -16.42 12.40 -10.52
C ILE A 343 -15.81 13.36 -11.54
N VAL A 344 -15.71 12.92 -12.79
CA VAL A 344 -14.99 13.64 -13.85
C VAL A 344 -15.63 13.40 -15.21
N ASP A 345 -15.66 14.47 -16.01
CA ASP A 345 -16.10 14.44 -17.40
C ASP A 345 -14.92 14.49 -18.38
N GLY A 346 -15.19 14.12 -19.63
CA GLY A 346 -14.27 14.35 -20.74
C GLY A 346 -13.09 13.39 -20.83
N TYR A 347 -13.12 12.27 -20.09
CA TYR A 347 -12.20 11.17 -20.32
C TYR A 347 -12.50 10.51 -21.68
N THR A 348 -11.45 10.22 -22.43
CA THR A 348 -11.54 9.46 -23.69
C THR A 348 -10.61 8.25 -23.63
N SER A 349 -11.00 7.14 -24.27
CA SER A 349 -10.21 5.90 -24.28
C SER A 349 -8.80 6.05 -24.90
N SER A 350 -8.56 7.12 -25.67
CA SER A 350 -7.25 7.49 -26.20
C SER A 350 -6.29 8.07 -25.16
N GLN A 351 -6.78 8.49 -23.99
CA GLN A 351 -5.97 9.03 -22.90
C GLN A 351 -5.53 7.92 -21.95
N ARG A 352 -4.30 8.03 -21.43
CA ARG A 352 -3.85 7.15 -20.34
C ARG A 352 -4.59 7.50 -19.06
N GLU A 353 -5.18 6.49 -18.42
CA GLU A 353 -6.05 6.62 -17.25
C GLU A 353 -5.33 7.38 -16.12
N MET A 354 -4.08 7.01 -15.85
CA MET A 354 -3.23 7.63 -14.82
C MET A 354 -2.98 9.12 -15.11
N GLU A 355 -2.52 9.47 -16.32
CA GLU A 355 -2.23 10.86 -16.67
C GLU A 355 -3.47 11.75 -16.57
N PHE A 356 -4.62 11.22 -16.97
CA PHE A 356 -5.88 11.93 -16.85
C PHE A 356 -6.20 12.24 -15.39
N ILE A 357 -6.14 11.25 -14.49
CA ILE A 357 -6.46 11.44 -13.07
C ILE A 357 -5.46 12.36 -12.37
N GLU A 358 -4.15 12.18 -12.61
CA GLU A 358 -3.13 13.06 -12.04
C GLU A 358 -3.35 14.52 -12.45
N LYS A 359 -3.74 14.76 -13.71
CA LYS A 359 -4.07 16.09 -14.21
C LYS A 359 -5.29 16.68 -13.49
N GLN A 360 -6.36 15.91 -13.28
CA GLN A 360 -7.55 16.40 -12.57
C GLN A 360 -7.22 16.79 -11.11
N ILE A 361 -6.49 15.93 -10.39
CA ILE A 361 -6.05 16.20 -9.02
C ILE A 361 -5.14 17.43 -8.97
N PHE A 362 -4.18 17.53 -9.89
CA PHE A 362 -3.26 18.66 -9.97
C PHE A 362 -4.00 19.98 -10.23
N GLN A 363 -4.91 20.00 -11.19
CA GLN A 363 -5.71 21.19 -11.50
C GLN A 363 -6.55 21.64 -10.31
N ARG A 364 -7.12 20.68 -9.57
CA ARG A 364 -7.94 20.95 -8.38
C ARG A 364 -7.14 21.55 -7.22
N LEU A 365 -5.90 21.09 -7.00
CA LEU A 365 -5.14 21.39 -5.79
C LEU A 365 -3.98 22.38 -5.97
N SER A 366 -3.49 22.59 -7.18
CA SER A 366 -2.31 23.44 -7.45
C SER A 366 -2.42 24.88 -6.97
N LYS A 367 -3.64 25.38 -6.72
CA LYS A 367 -3.89 26.72 -6.16
C LYS A 367 -3.79 26.78 -4.63
N TYR A 368 -3.90 25.64 -3.95
CA TYR A 368 -4.08 25.56 -2.51
C TYR A 368 -2.96 24.78 -1.80
N VAL A 369 -2.20 23.98 -2.55
CA VAL A 369 -1.17 23.10 -2.02
C VAL A 369 0.14 23.35 -2.76
N ASP A 370 1.23 23.52 -2.00
CA ASP A 370 2.56 23.69 -2.57
C ASP A 370 2.93 22.53 -3.50
N LYS A 371 3.64 22.86 -4.58
CA LYS A 371 3.96 21.91 -5.66
C LYS A 371 4.62 20.62 -5.16
N ASP A 372 5.56 20.72 -4.22
CA ASP A 372 6.29 19.56 -3.70
C ASP A 372 5.40 18.65 -2.86
N ILE A 373 4.50 19.23 -2.06
CA ILE A 373 3.51 18.49 -1.26
C ILE A 373 2.49 17.84 -2.18
N LEU A 374 2.03 18.56 -3.20
CA LEU A 374 1.05 18.09 -4.17
C LEU A 374 1.59 16.95 -5.02
N ALA A 375 2.82 17.06 -5.52
CA ALA A 375 3.45 15.99 -6.30
C ALA A 375 3.54 14.70 -5.49
N ALA A 376 4.01 14.79 -4.25
CA ALA A 376 4.10 13.64 -3.36
C ALA A 376 2.73 13.07 -2.95
N LEU A 377 1.68 13.89 -2.93
CA LEU A 377 0.31 13.46 -2.66
C LEU A 377 -0.26 12.68 -3.84
N ILE A 378 -0.11 13.23 -5.05
CA ILE A 378 -0.55 12.62 -6.30
C ILE A 378 0.09 11.24 -6.42
N THR A 379 1.42 11.14 -6.29
CA THR A 379 2.13 9.86 -6.39
C THR A 379 1.57 8.80 -5.44
N ARG A 380 1.25 9.14 -4.19
CA ARG A 380 0.67 8.17 -3.24
C ARG A 380 -0.76 7.77 -3.58
N LEU A 381 -1.57 8.71 -4.06
CA LEU A 381 -2.94 8.43 -4.48
C LEU A 381 -2.96 7.52 -5.72
N THR A 382 -2.06 7.77 -6.68
CA THR A 382 -2.01 7.08 -7.97
C THR A 382 -1.11 5.85 -8.02
N ASP A 383 -0.46 5.47 -6.91
CA ASP A 383 0.38 4.26 -6.81
C ASP A 383 -0.42 2.93 -6.83
N GLY A 384 -1.75 3.03 -6.94
CA GLY A 384 -2.70 1.92 -6.93
C GLY A 384 -3.34 1.63 -8.28
N VAL A 385 -4.48 0.95 -8.23
CA VAL A 385 -5.28 0.62 -9.42
C VAL A 385 -6.09 1.85 -9.83
N ILE A 386 -6.10 2.20 -11.11
CA ILE A 386 -6.86 3.34 -11.64
C ILE A 386 -7.81 2.82 -12.73
N VAL A 387 -9.11 3.01 -12.54
CA VAL A 387 -10.16 2.35 -13.32
C VAL A 387 -11.17 3.38 -13.84
N PRO A 388 -11.33 3.52 -15.17
CA PRO A 388 -12.44 4.25 -15.75
C PRO A 388 -13.71 3.42 -15.59
N VAL A 389 -14.76 4.04 -15.05
CA VAL A 389 -16.07 3.43 -14.87
C VAL A 389 -17.00 3.94 -15.96
N LEU A 390 -17.46 3.01 -16.78
CA LEU A 390 -18.42 3.27 -17.85
C LEU A 390 -19.85 3.16 -17.30
N PRO A 391 -20.83 3.90 -17.85
CA PRO A 391 -22.23 3.77 -17.44
C PRO A 391 -22.79 2.36 -17.67
N GLU A 392 -23.65 1.90 -16.77
CA GLU A 392 -24.40 0.65 -16.92
C GLU A 392 -25.90 0.95 -16.99
N SER A 393 -26.57 0.51 -18.06
CA SER A 393 -28.01 0.76 -18.27
C SER A 393 -28.91 -0.09 -17.38
N ASN A 394 -28.41 -1.24 -16.90
CA ASN A 394 -29.19 -2.26 -16.23
C ASN A 394 -29.09 -2.21 -14.70
N ILE A 395 -28.36 -1.25 -14.13
CA ILE A 395 -28.31 -1.08 -12.67
C ILE A 395 -29.59 -0.36 -12.27
N ASN A 396 -30.57 -1.12 -11.80
CA ASN A 396 -31.79 -0.54 -11.26
C ASN A 396 -31.42 0.22 -10.00
N ILE A 397 -31.53 1.56 -10.03
CA ILE A 397 -31.05 2.48 -8.98
C ILE A 397 -31.91 2.38 -7.68
N GLY A 398 -32.83 1.42 -7.62
CA GLY A 398 -33.50 1.00 -6.40
C GLY A 398 -32.49 0.39 -5.42
N TYR A 399 -32.45 0.94 -4.22
CA TYR A 399 -31.39 0.81 -3.20
C TYR A 399 -30.95 -0.60 -2.72
N PRO A 400 -31.63 -1.75 -2.95
CA PRO A 400 -31.04 -3.05 -2.56
C PRO A 400 -30.00 -3.64 -3.54
N ASP A 401 -29.94 -3.19 -4.80
CA ASP A 401 -29.21 -3.92 -5.85
C ASP A 401 -27.66 -3.76 -5.82
N CYS A 402 -27.15 -2.78 -5.08
CA CYS A 402 -25.71 -2.57 -4.87
C CYS A 402 -25.17 -3.33 -3.65
N SER A 403 -25.80 -4.46 -3.33
CA SER A 403 -25.33 -5.39 -2.30
C SER A 403 -25.18 -6.81 -2.85
N PHE A 404 -24.28 -7.59 -2.23
CA PHE A 404 -24.09 -9.01 -2.55
C PHE A 404 -25.18 -9.92 -1.99
N LEU A 405 -26.12 -9.39 -1.19
CA LEU A 405 -27.08 -10.17 -0.40
C LEU A 405 -28.38 -10.41 -1.15
#